data_AF-A0AA35RZE4-F1
#
_entry.id   AF-A0AA35RZE4-F1
#
_cell.length_a   1.000
_cell.length_b   1.000
_cell.length_c   1.000
_cell.angle_alpha   90.00
_cell.angle_beta   90.00
_cell.angle_gamma   90.00
#
_symmetry.space_group_name_H-M   'P 1'
#
loop_
_entity.id
_entity.type
_entity.pdbx_description
1 polymer ?
#
loop_
_entity_poly.entity_id
_entity_poly.type
_entity_poly.pdbx_seq_one_letter_code
_entity_poly.pdbx_strand_id
1 'polypeptide(L)'
;MVVYIRGLWIIAIAFWSVLGERSEKGSNKLESRVSQLLEWNSRRSVITLSSDKFNAYVRSKPRNYSSVVMFTALKPGRGCSICKDAYDEYQIVANSWRYSNDYSSKLFFIMVDIDEDGVDAFQQLHITTAPTYFHFPPLGKRKPEDQYDVSRHGFLL
;
A
#
# COMPACT_ATOMS: atom_id res chain seq x y z
N MET A 1 37.43 34.90 19.52
CA MET A 1 37.29 34.16 18.24
C MET A 1 37.31 32.63 18.41
N VAL A 2 38.05 32.05 19.37
CA VAL A 2 38.15 30.59 19.59
C VAL A 2 36.88 29.93 20.16
N VAL A 3 36.09 30.64 20.97
CA VAL A 3 34.87 30.12 21.62
C VAL A 3 33.75 29.82 20.61
N TYR A 4 33.63 30.63 19.56
CA TYR A 4 32.61 30.46 18.50
C TYR A 4 32.83 29.18 17.68
N ILE A 5 34.09 28.81 17.45
CA ILE A 5 34.46 27.63 16.67
C ILE A 5 34.09 26.35 17.44
N ARG A 6 34.37 26.28 18.75
CA ARG A 6 34.01 25.12 19.59
C ARG A 6 32.50 24.92 19.71
N GLY A 7 31.72 26.00 19.78
CA GLY A 7 30.26 25.93 19.79
C GLY A 7 29.67 25.39 18.48
N LEU A 8 30.23 25.79 17.33
CA LEU A 8 29.83 25.30 16.01
C LEU A 8 30.09 23.80 15.82
N TRP A 9 31.21 23.27 16.33
CA TRP A 9 31.52 21.84 16.25
C TRP A 9 30.56 20.98 17.09
N ILE A 10 30.16 21.43 18.28
CA ILE A 10 29.21 20.70 19.13
C ILE A 10 27.83 20.66 18.47
N ILE A 11 27.38 21.77 17.88
CA ILE A 11 26.12 21.83 17.14
C ILE A 11 26.17 20.92 15.91
N ALA A 12 27.28 20.90 15.16
CA ALA A 12 27.44 20.02 14.00
C ALA A 12 27.38 18.53 14.40
N ILE A 13 28.04 18.12 15.49
CA ILE A 13 28.02 16.75 15.99
C ILE A 13 26.62 16.36 16.49
N ALA A 14 25.94 17.25 17.22
CA ALA A 14 24.57 17.03 17.67
C ALA A 14 23.59 16.92 16.50
N PHE A 15 23.78 17.73 15.45
CA PHE A 15 22.95 17.67 14.25
C PHE A 15 23.20 16.39 13.45
N TRP A 16 24.45 15.92 13.38
CA TRP A 16 24.82 14.69 12.67
C TRP A 16 24.30 13.43 13.38
N SER A 17 24.35 13.40 14.71
CA SER A 17 23.81 12.31 15.53
C SER A 17 22.28 12.23 15.43
N VAL A 18 21.58 13.37 15.51
CA VAL A 18 20.11 13.43 15.33
C VAL A 18 19.67 13.01 13.91
N LEU A 19 20.44 13.39 12.87
CA LEU A 19 20.16 12.96 11.50
C LEU A 19 20.40 11.45 11.29
N GLY A 20 21.45 10.89 11.90
CA GLY A 20 21.76 9.46 11.83
C GLY A 20 20.66 8.58 12.43
N GLU A 21 20.21 8.90 13.65
CA GLU A 21 19.18 8.12 14.35
C GLU A 21 17.82 8.09 13.63
N ARG A 22 17.45 9.20 12.96
CA ARG A 22 16.17 9.31 12.23
C ARG A 22 16.15 8.45 10.98
N SER A 23 17.29 8.33 10.30
CA SER A 23 17.45 7.49 9.10
C SER A 23 17.34 6.01 9.46
N GLU A 24 18.04 5.59 10.52
CA GLU A 24 18.11 4.20 10.95
C GLU A 24 16.76 3.66 11.47
N LYS A 25 16.05 4.44 12.31
CA LYS A 25 14.68 4.11 12.76
C LYS A 25 13.69 3.97 11.60
N GLY A 26 13.84 4.79 10.56
CA GLY A 26 13.02 4.74 9.35
C GLY A 26 13.26 3.47 8.53
N SER A 27 14.53 3.09 8.35
CA SER A 27 14.92 1.87 7.62
C SER A 27 14.42 0.61 8.32
N ASN A 28 14.67 0.49 9.63
CA ASN A 28 14.25 -0.68 10.42
C ASN A 28 12.72 -0.87 10.39
N LYS A 29 11.96 0.24 10.45
CA LYS A 29 10.49 0.19 10.34
C LYS A 29 10.03 -0.23 8.93
N LEU A 30 10.71 0.23 7.88
CA LEU A 30 10.39 -0.13 6.51
C LEU A 30 10.63 -1.62 6.25
N GLU A 31 11.80 -2.12 6.67
CA GLU A 31 12.16 -3.53 6.52
C GLU A 31 11.17 -4.45 7.23
N SER A 32 10.80 -4.13 8.48
CA SER A 32 9.77 -4.87 9.22
C SER A 32 8.43 -4.94 8.47
N ARG A 33 8.01 -3.83 7.85
CA ARG A 33 6.77 -3.79 7.05
C ARG A 33 6.86 -4.65 5.79
N VAL A 34 7.98 -4.59 5.07
CA VAL A 34 8.19 -5.39 3.86
C VAL A 34 8.22 -6.87 4.21
N SER A 35 8.91 -7.26 5.27
CA SER A 35 8.93 -8.64 5.76
C SER A 35 7.54 -9.15 6.11
N GLN A 36 6.72 -8.33 6.77
CA GLN A 36 5.35 -8.69 7.10
C GLN A 36 4.44 -8.81 5.86
N LEU A 37 4.60 -7.93 4.87
CA LEU A 37 3.90 -8.06 3.58
C LEU A 37 4.31 -9.33 2.84
N LEU A 38 5.59 -9.69 2.86
CA LEU A 38 6.09 -10.93 2.27
C LEU A 38 5.51 -12.17 2.97
N GLU A 39 5.41 -12.15 4.30
CA GLU A 39 4.79 -13.22 5.07
C GLU A 39 3.31 -13.40 4.67
N TRP A 40 2.54 -12.32 4.61
CA TRP A 40 1.14 -12.40 4.18
C TRP A 40 1.00 -12.83 2.73
N ASN A 41 1.83 -12.28 1.84
CA ASN A 41 1.86 -12.66 0.44
C ASN A 41 2.20 -14.14 0.27
N SER A 42 3.06 -14.71 1.13
CA SER A 42 3.42 -16.14 1.06
C SER A 42 2.20 -17.06 1.23
N ARG A 43 1.21 -16.62 2.03
CA ARG A 43 -0.03 -17.37 2.32
C ARG A 43 -1.11 -17.17 1.26
N ARG A 44 -1.23 -15.97 0.69
CA ARG A 44 -2.24 -15.61 -0.31
C ARG A 44 -1.65 -14.59 -1.29
N SER A 45 -1.94 -14.74 -2.58
CA SER A 45 -1.50 -13.80 -3.62
C SER A 45 -2.16 -12.42 -3.51
N VAL A 46 -3.36 -12.36 -2.93
CA VAL A 46 -4.05 -11.12 -2.58
C VAL A 46 -4.10 -10.97 -1.05
N ILE A 47 -3.55 -9.87 -0.54
CA ILE A 47 -3.50 -9.58 0.89
C ILE A 47 -4.75 -8.79 1.29
N THR A 48 -5.54 -9.31 2.23
CA THR A 48 -6.69 -8.60 2.79
C THR A 48 -6.27 -7.70 3.95
N LEU A 49 -6.61 -6.41 3.89
CA LEU A 49 -6.29 -5.43 4.92
C LEU A 49 -7.56 -4.76 5.46
N SER A 50 -7.57 -4.53 6.78
CA SER A 50 -8.49 -3.57 7.43
C SER A 50 -8.04 -2.13 7.18
N SER A 51 -8.87 -1.15 7.53
CA SER A 51 -8.57 0.28 7.36
C SER A 51 -7.28 0.72 8.06
N ASP A 52 -7.01 0.22 9.27
CA ASP A 52 -5.79 0.52 10.00
C ASP A 52 -4.54 -0.01 9.29
N LYS A 53 -4.61 -1.26 8.82
CA LYS A 53 -3.51 -1.88 8.09
C LYS A 53 -3.33 -1.21 6.72
N PHE A 54 -4.41 -0.87 6.02
CA PHE A 54 -4.34 -0.10 4.79
C PHE A 54 -3.60 1.22 5.01
N ASN A 55 -3.90 1.96 6.08
CA ASN A 55 -3.17 3.17 6.43
C ASN A 55 -1.69 2.89 6.74
N ALA A 56 -1.40 1.85 7.52
CA ALA A 56 -0.04 1.51 7.93
C ALA A 56 0.85 1.03 6.77
N TYR A 57 0.34 0.18 5.87
CA TYR A 57 1.13 -0.47 4.82
C TYR A 57 1.00 0.21 3.45
N VAL A 58 -0.15 0.81 3.13
CA VAL A 58 -0.38 1.39 1.80
C VAL A 58 -0.29 2.92 1.78
N ARG A 59 -0.68 3.62 2.85
CA ARG A 59 -0.69 5.10 2.84
C ARG A 59 0.52 5.71 3.52
N SER A 60 0.95 5.16 4.64
CA SER A 60 2.04 5.73 5.43
C SER A 60 3.39 5.62 4.69
N LYS A 61 4.28 6.56 4.98
CA LYS A 61 5.66 6.62 4.47
C LYS A 61 6.64 6.22 5.57
N PRO A 62 7.88 5.81 5.24
CA PRO A 62 8.43 5.55 3.89
C PRO A 62 7.92 4.23 3.29
N ARG A 63 8.01 4.10 1.95
CA ARG A 63 7.77 2.84 1.19
C ARG A 63 8.76 2.71 0.03
N ASN A 64 9.12 1.48 -0.30
CA ASN A 64 9.95 1.11 -1.45
C ASN A 64 9.25 0.07 -2.37
N TYR A 65 7.94 -0.09 -2.21
CA TYR A 65 7.08 -0.98 -2.99
C TYR A 65 5.83 -0.25 -3.48
N SER A 66 5.33 -0.68 -4.62
CA SER A 66 4.01 -0.36 -5.16
C SER A 66 2.95 -1.28 -4.55
N SER A 67 1.73 -0.76 -4.46
CA SER A 67 0.56 -1.55 -4.09
C SER A 67 -0.54 -1.32 -5.10
N VAL A 68 -1.06 -2.39 -5.69
CA VAL A 68 -2.34 -2.35 -6.42
C VAL A 68 -3.40 -2.76 -5.43
N VAL A 69 -4.41 -1.93 -5.22
CA VAL A 69 -5.44 -2.12 -4.18
C VAL A 69 -6.81 -2.20 -4.83
N MET A 70 -7.53 -3.28 -4.56
CA MET A 70 -8.94 -3.42 -4.89
C MET A 70 -9.82 -3.08 -3.68
N PHE A 71 -10.72 -2.13 -3.84
CA PHE A 71 -11.80 -1.83 -2.90
C PHE A 71 -13.04 -2.57 -3.35
N THR A 72 -13.60 -3.43 -2.49
CA THR A 72 -14.67 -4.37 -2.86
C THR A 72 -15.72 -4.54 -1.76
N ALA A 73 -16.78 -5.30 -2.07
CA ALA A 73 -17.86 -5.67 -1.18
C ALA A 73 -18.30 -7.11 -1.47
N LEU A 74 -17.58 -8.10 -0.94
CA LEU A 74 -17.77 -9.52 -1.24
C LEU A 74 -18.76 -10.22 -0.30
N LYS A 75 -19.16 -9.59 0.81
CA LYS A 75 -20.12 -10.23 1.72
C LYS A 75 -21.46 -10.49 1.02
N PRO A 76 -22.05 -11.68 1.18
CA PRO A 76 -23.31 -12.03 0.52
C PRO A 76 -24.46 -11.05 0.77
N GLY A 77 -24.49 -10.39 1.94
CA GLY A 77 -25.51 -9.40 2.29
C GLY A 77 -25.52 -8.15 1.41
N ARG A 78 -24.46 -7.88 0.64
CA ARG A 78 -24.37 -6.74 -0.27
C ARG A 78 -24.92 -7.01 -1.67
N GLY A 79 -25.05 -8.28 -2.06
CA GLY A 79 -25.55 -8.65 -3.39
C GLY A 79 -24.70 -8.18 -4.58
N CYS A 80 -23.42 -7.87 -4.38
CA CYS A 80 -22.54 -7.37 -5.44
C CYS A 80 -21.98 -8.53 -6.30
N SER A 81 -22.69 -8.93 -7.35
CA SER A 81 -22.21 -9.96 -8.29
C SER A 81 -20.93 -9.53 -8.99
N ILE A 82 -20.88 -8.29 -9.46
CA ILE A 82 -19.72 -7.75 -10.17
C ILE A 82 -18.46 -7.73 -9.31
N CYS A 83 -18.59 -7.52 -7.99
CA CYS A 83 -17.46 -7.56 -7.07
C CYS A 83 -16.80 -8.95 -7.02
N LYS A 84 -17.60 -10.01 -7.18
CA LYS A 84 -17.12 -11.39 -7.18
C LYS A 84 -16.35 -11.70 -8.46
N ASP A 85 -16.95 -11.43 -9.62
CA ASP A 85 -16.30 -11.68 -10.92
C ASP A 85 -15.00 -10.88 -11.05
N ALA A 86 -15.04 -9.62 -10.61
CA ALA A 86 -13.90 -8.73 -10.56
C ALA A 86 -12.79 -9.20 -9.60
N TYR A 87 -13.15 -9.87 -8.50
CA TYR A 87 -12.20 -10.46 -7.57
C TYR A 87 -11.54 -11.70 -8.16
N ASP A 88 -12.29 -12.54 -8.87
CA ASP A 88 -11.75 -13.75 -9.51
C ASP A 88 -10.67 -13.37 -10.53
N GLU A 89 -10.93 -12.35 -11.38
CA GLU A 89 -9.93 -11.79 -12.30
C GLU A 89 -8.72 -11.18 -11.57
N TYR A 90 -8.99 -10.46 -10.47
CA TYR A 90 -7.93 -9.86 -9.67
C TYR A 90 -7.00 -10.92 -9.04
N GLN A 91 -7.55 -12.06 -8.62
CA GLN A 91 -6.77 -13.20 -8.14
C GLN A 91 -5.92 -13.83 -9.24
N ILE A 92 -6.45 -13.94 -10.46
CA ILE A 92 -5.70 -14.46 -11.62
C ILE A 92 -4.48 -13.57 -11.88
N VAL A 93 -4.66 -12.25 -11.93
CA VAL A 93 -3.55 -11.30 -12.12
C VAL A 93 -2.52 -11.40 -10.99
N ALA A 94 -2.98 -11.42 -9.73
CA ALA A 94 -2.09 -11.52 -8.57
C ALA A 94 -1.29 -12.83 -8.54
N ASN A 95 -1.92 -13.96 -8.90
CA ASN A 95 -1.25 -15.26 -9.04
C ASN A 95 -0.26 -15.25 -10.20
N SER A 96 -0.63 -14.67 -11.35
CA SER A 96 0.24 -14.58 -12.52
C SER A 96 1.51 -13.78 -12.20
N TRP A 97 1.39 -12.68 -11.46
CA TRP A 97 2.55 -11.93 -10.96
C TRP A 97 3.43 -12.77 -10.02
N ARG A 98 2.82 -13.47 -9.06
CA ARG A 98 3.55 -14.30 -8.08
C ARG A 98 4.41 -15.37 -8.74
N TYR A 99 3.92 -15.98 -9.83
CA TYR A 99 4.63 -17.04 -10.55
C TYR A 99 5.41 -16.55 -11.78
N SER A 100 5.43 -15.23 -12.03
CA SER A 100 6.20 -14.64 -13.12
C SER A 100 7.70 -14.71 -12.83
N ASN A 101 8.50 -14.85 -13.89
CA ASN A 101 9.96 -14.72 -13.81
C ASN A 101 10.41 -13.31 -13.38
N ASP A 102 9.54 -12.31 -13.58
CA ASP A 102 9.80 -10.91 -13.19
C ASP A 102 9.38 -10.59 -11.75
N TYR A 103 8.93 -11.60 -10.99
CA TYR A 103 8.46 -11.41 -9.62
C TYR A 103 9.49 -10.65 -8.77
N SER A 104 8.99 -9.66 -8.02
CA SER A 104 9.80 -8.96 -7.02
C SER A 104 8.96 -8.54 -5.82
N SER A 105 9.63 -8.34 -4.68
CA SER A 105 9.05 -7.79 -3.45
C SER A 105 8.72 -6.29 -3.53
N LYS A 106 8.69 -5.72 -4.74
CA LYS A 106 8.40 -4.30 -5.00
C LYS A 106 6.96 -4.07 -5.45
N LEU A 107 6.14 -5.10 -5.61
CA LEU A 107 4.74 -4.98 -5.99
C LEU A 107 3.88 -5.98 -5.20
N PHE A 108 2.84 -5.46 -4.56
CA PHE A 108 1.88 -6.26 -3.80
C PHE A 108 0.44 -6.01 -4.27
N PHE A 109 -0.34 -7.10 -4.32
CA PHE A 109 -1.77 -7.06 -4.60
C PHE A 109 -2.53 -7.14 -3.27
N ILE A 110 -3.40 -6.16 -3.04
CA ILE A 110 -4.09 -5.94 -1.78
C ILE A 110 -5.57 -5.75 -2.06
N MET A 111 -6.42 -6.21 -1.14
CA MET A 111 -7.82 -5.83 -1.13
C MET A 111 -8.27 -5.28 0.22
N VAL A 112 -9.25 -4.39 0.16
CA VAL A 112 -9.99 -3.86 1.30
C VAL A 112 -11.47 -4.09 1.03
N ASP A 113 -12.10 -4.91 1.86
CA ASP A 113 -13.55 -5.15 1.81
C ASP A 113 -14.24 -4.19 2.79
N ILE A 114 -15.29 -3.51 2.34
CA ILE A 114 -16.03 -2.55 3.16
C ILE A 114 -16.57 -3.18 4.45
N ASP A 115 -16.95 -4.45 4.41
CA ASP A 115 -17.55 -5.17 5.54
C ASP A 115 -16.50 -5.94 6.39
N GLU A 116 -15.21 -5.90 6.02
CA GLU A 116 -14.08 -6.43 6.82
C GLU A 116 -13.22 -5.29 7.40
N ASP A 117 -13.86 -4.42 8.18
CA ASP A 117 -13.25 -3.24 8.80
C ASP A 117 -12.65 -2.26 7.77
N GLY A 118 -13.23 -2.18 6.56
CA GLY A 118 -12.76 -1.34 5.45
C GLY A 118 -13.41 0.03 5.34
N VAL A 119 -14.47 0.31 6.12
CA VAL A 119 -15.30 1.53 6.00
C VAL A 119 -14.47 2.83 5.98
N ASP A 120 -13.53 2.99 6.90
CA ASP A 120 -12.74 4.21 7.00
C ASP A 120 -11.82 4.40 5.78
N ALA A 121 -11.28 3.31 5.23
CA ALA A 121 -10.46 3.38 4.01
C ALA A 121 -11.28 3.82 2.79
N PHE A 122 -12.54 3.36 2.67
CA PHE A 122 -13.47 3.83 1.64
C PHE A 122 -13.76 5.33 1.79
N GLN A 123 -14.06 5.77 3.01
CA GLN A 123 -14.36 7.18 3.29
C GLN A 123 -13.16 8.09 3.03
N GLN A 124 -11.96 7.68 3.45
CA GLN A 124 -10.71 8.43 3.29
C GLN A 124 -10.33 8.68 1.83
N LEU A 125 -10.78 7.82 0.91
CA LEU A 125 -10.53 7.94 -0.53
C LEU A 125 -11.76 8.43 -1.30
N HIS A 126 -12.85 8.76 -0.61
CA HIS A 126 -14.12 9.17 -1.19
C HIS A 126 -14.66 8.15 -2.22
N ILE A 127 -14.52 6.86 -1.92
CA ILE A 127 -15.01 5.78 -2.77
C ILE A 127 -16.49 5.57 -2.46
N THR A 128 -17.34 5.70 -3.48
CA THR A 128 -18.79 5.52 -3.38
C THR A 128 -19.29 4.26 -4.08
N THR A 129 -18.43 3.60 -4.88
CA THR A 129 -18.78 2.43 -5.68
C THR A 129 -17.73 1.32 -5.54
N ALA A 130 -18.17 0.07 -5.68
CA ALA A 130 -17.32 -1.11 -5.72
C ALA A 130 -17.65 -1.95 -6.96
N PRO A 131 -16.66 -2.64 -7.57
CA PRO A 131 -15.24 -2.60 -7.23
C PRO A 131 -14.53 -1.32 -7.73
N THR A 132 -13.52 -0.85 -7.00
CA THR A 132 -12.64 0.26 -7.43
C THR A 132 -11.18 -0.13 -7.26
N TYR A 133 -10.31 0.16 -8.23
CA TYR A 133 -8.89 -0.16 -8.15
C TYR A 133 -8.00 1.07 -8.14
N PHE A 134 -6.95 1.03 -7.31
CA PHE A 134 -5.93 2.05 -7.24
C PHE A 134 -4.54 1.45 -7.25
N HIS A 135 -3.64 2.07 -8.01
CA HIS A 135 -2.21 1.93 -7.85
C HIS A 135 -1.70 2.98 -6.85
N PHE A 136 -0.93 2.53 -5.86
CA PHE A 136 -0.20 3.39 -4.94
C PHE A 136 1.29 3.25 -5.23
N PRO A 137 1.93 4.26 -5.84
CA PRO A 137 3.36 4.21 -6.10
C PRO A 137 4.17 4.21 -4.79
N PRO A 138 5.44 3.74 -4.83
CA PRO A 138 6.31 3.73 -3.66
C PRO A 138 6.64 5.14 -3.18
N LEU A 139 6.75 6.08 -4.13
CA LEU A 139 7.09 7.47 -3.90
C LEU A 139 6.05 8.40 -4.53
N GLY A 140 5.92 9.59 -3.96
CA GLY A 140 4.98 10.60 -4.44
C GLY A 140 3.57 10.48 -3.86
N LYS A 141 2.63 11.17 -4.51
CA LYS A 141 1.19 11.06 -4.27
C LYS A 141 0.57 10.33 -5.46
N ARG A 142 -0.54 9.65 -5.21
CA ARG A 142 -1.38 9.06 -6.25
C ARG A 142 -1.85 10.15 -7.22
N LYS A 143 -1.80 9.86 -8.52
CA LYS A 143 -2.38 10.69 -9.59
C LYS A 143 -3.75 10.15 -10.02
N PRO A 144 -4.55 10.93 -10.77
CA PRO A 144 -5.80 10.43 -11.35
C PRO A 144 -5.59 9.17 -12.20
N GLU A 145 -4.48 9.11 -12.96
CA GLU A 145 -4.14 7.96 -13.82
C GLU A 145 -3.85 6.67 -13.04
N ASP A 146 -3.56 6.78 -11.74
CA ASP A 146 -3.37 5.61 -10.89
C ASP A 146 -4.69 4.97 -10.44
N GLN A 147 -5.85 5.55 -10.82
CA GLN A 147 -7.16 4.93 -10.62
C GLN A 147 -7.59 4.21 -11.89
N TYR A 148 -7.92 2.93 -11.78
CA TYR A 148 -8.56 2.25 -12.89
C TYR A 148 -10.03 2.63 -12.92
N ASP A 149 -10.43 3.31 -13.99
CA ASP A 149 -11.82 3.68 -14.23
C ASP A 149 -12.54 2.51 -14.91
N VAL A 150 -13.13 1.65 -14.08
CA VAL A 150 -13.96 0.52 -14.50
C VAL A 150 -15.15 0.98 -15.33
N SER A 151 -15.75 2.14 -15.03
CA SER A 151 -16.91 2.66 -15.77
C SER A 151 -16.56 3.03 -17.20
N ARG A 152 -15.33 3.51 -17.42
CA ARG A 152 -14.85 3.93 -18.75
C ARG A 152 -14.28 2.78 -19.57
N HIS A 153 -13.57 1.85 -18.93
CA HIS A 153 -12.89 0.75 -19.62
C HIS A 153 -13.70 -0.56 -19.62
N GLY A 154 -14.74 -0.62 -18.79
CA GLY A 154 -15.62 -1.77 -18.65
C GLY A 154 -14.96 -2.98 -18.00
N PHE A 155 -15.80 -3.98 -17.74
CA PHE A 155 -15.40 -5.37 -17.75
C PHE A 155 -15.76 -5.90 -19.14
N LEU A 156 -14.79 -6.38 -19.91
CA LEU A 156 -15.08 -7.13 -21.12
C LEU A 156 -15.55 -8.52 -20.69
N LEU A 157 -16.86 -8.68 -20.52
CA LEU A 157 -17.54 -9.96 -20.48
C LEU A 157 -18.55 -10.01 -21.64
#